data_AF-A0A7U9N370-F1
#
_entry.id   AF-A0A7U9N370-F1
#
_cell.length_a   1.000
_cell.length_b   1.000
_cell.length_c   1.000
_cell.angle_alpha   90.00
_cell.angle_beta   90.00
_cell.angle_gamma   90.00
#
_symmetry.space_group_name_H-M   'P 1'
#
loop_
_entity.id
_entity.type
_entity.pdbx_description
1 polymer ?
#
loop_
_entity_poly.entity_id
_entity_poly.type
_entity_poly.pdbx_seq_one_letter_code
_entity_poly.pdbx_strand_id
1 'polypeptide(L)'
;MIENKNEANRNLEKALQALEQAKQRVANEKKKQNEKKRKAENHHKYIMGGIIVKYFPDCYRYDEGKLNRILSVALQTRECQQIISKIKAESRETTPPQSTLPNAENESEGGTE
;
A
#
# COMPACT_ATOMS: atom_id res chain seq x y z
N MET A 1 -17.04 17.63 -50.67
CA MET A 1 -17.37 17.80 -49.22
C MET A 1 -17.72 16.50 -48.48
N ILE A 2 -17.73 15.32 -49.13
CA ILE A 2 -18.14 14.05 -48.49
C ILE A 2 -16.96 13.36 -47.75
N GLU A 3 -15.74 13.52 -48.23
CA GLU A 3 -14.53 12.89 -47.65
C GLU A 3 -14.24 13.34 -46.21
N ASN A 4 -14.42 14.63 -45.92
CA ASN A 4 -14.16 15.23 -44.60
C ASN A 4 -15.10 14.67 -43.50
N LYS A 5 -16.33 14.32 -43.88
CA LYS A 5 -17.32 13.72 -42.95
C LYS A 5 -16.97 12.27 -42.60
N ASN A 6 -16.32 11.56 -43.51
CA ASN A 6 -15.89 10.18 -43.32
C ASN A 6 -14.61 10.08 -42.48
N GLU A 7 -13.71 11.06 -42.64
CA GLU A 7 -12.50 11.20 -41.82
C GLU A 7 -12.82 11.56 -40.37
N ALA A 8 -13.76 12.49 -40.15
CA ALA A 8 -14.26 12.81 -38.81
C ALA A 8 -14.87 11.59 -38.09
N ASN A 9 -15.60 10.74 -38.80
CA ASN A 9 -16.18 9.51 -38.25
C ASN A 9 -15.10 8.48 -37.85
N ARG A 10 -14.08 8.28 -38.70
CA ARG A 10 -12.93 7.42 -38.37
C ARG A 10 -12.14 7.94 -37.17
N ASN A 11 -12.00 9.26 -37.04
CA ASN A 11 -11.32 9.86 -35.90
C ASN A 11 -12.12 9.69 -34.60
N LEU A 12 -13.46 9.79 -34.66
CA LEU A 12 -14.34 9.51 -33.52
C LEU A 12 -14.25 8.04 -33.09
N GLU A 13 -14.26 7.09 -34.03
CA GLU A 13 -14.13 5.66 -33.74
C GLU A 13 -12.78 5.33 -33.07
N LYS A 14 -11.69 5.89 -33.59
CA LYS A 14 -10.35 5.77 -32.97
C LYS A 14 -10.32 6.36 -31.57
N ALA A 15 -10.97 7.50 -31.34
CA ALA A 15 -11.03 8.13 -30.01
C ALA A 15 -11.82 7.27 -29.00
N LEU A 16 -12.94 6.67 -29.43
CA LEU A 16 -13.72 5.74 -28.62
C LEU A 16 -12.93 4.48 -28.27
N GLN A 17 -12.23 3.91 -29.25
CA GLN A 17 -11.38 2.73 -29.04
C GLN A 17 -10.23 3.04 -28.07
N ALA A 18 -9.60 4.22 -28.19
CA ALA A 18 -8.56 4.66 -27.26
C ALA A 18 -9.09 4.82 -25.83
N LEU A 19 -10.30 5.36 -25.67
CA LEU A 19 -10.97 5.51 -24.38
C LEU A 19 -11.30 4.15 -23.75
N GLU A 20 -11.74 3.18 -24.54
CA GLU A 20 -12.01 1.83 -24.06
C GLU A 20 -10.73 1.09 -23.63
N GLN A 21 -9.66 1.21 -24.42
CA GLN A 21 -8.35 0.69 -24.05
C GLN A 21 -7.80 1.34 -22.77
N ALA A 22 -7.97 2.66 -22.62
CA ALA A 22 -7.56 3.37 -21.41
C ALA A 22 -8.34 2.88 -20.18
N LYS A 23 -9.66 2.70 -20.29
CA LYS A 23 -10.49 2.11 -19.23
C LYS A 23 -10.02 0.70 -18.85
N GLN A 24 -9.70 -0.13 -19.84
CA GLN A 24 -9.19 -1.48 -19.59
C GLN A 24 -7.84 -1.47 -18.86
N ARG A 25 -6.92 -0.56 -19.23
CA ARG A 25 -5.64 -0.39 -18.54
C ARG A 25 -5.82 0.00 -17.08
N VAL A 26 -6.73 0.94 -16.80
CA VAL A 26 -7.05 1.37 -15.43
C VAL A 26 -7.65 0.21 -14.62
N ALA A 27 -8.58 -0.56 -15.20
CA ALA A 27 -9.18 -1.72 -14.54
C ALA A 27 -8.12 -2.80 -14.23
N ASN A 28 -7.23 -3.08 -15.18
CA ASN A 28 -6.14 -4.04 -15.01
C ASN A 28 -5.15 -3.61 -13.91
N GLU A 29 -4.76 -2.34 -13.87
CA GLU A 29 -3.85 -1.83 -12.83
C GLU A 29 -4.53 -1.86 -11.46
N LYS A 30 -5.82 -1.50 -11.37
CA LYS A 30 -6.59 -1.61 -10.12
C LYS A 30 -6.67 -3.06 -9.61
N LYS A 31 -6.84 -4.04 -10.50
CA LYS A 31 -6.81 -5.47 -10.13
C LYS A 31 -5.45 -5.88 -9.59
N LYS A 32 -4.36 -5.46 -10.24
CA LYS A 32 -2.97 -5.73 -9.81
C LYS A 32 -2.65 -5.12 -8.45
N GLN A 33 -3.07 -3.87 -8.21
CA GLN A 33 -2.93 -3.23 -6.91
C GLN A 33 -3.70 -3.96 -5.81
N ASN A 34 -4.94 -4.37 -6.09
CA ASN A 34 -5.75 -5.12 -5.13
C ASN A 34 -5.12 -6.48 -4.78
N GLU A 35 -4.56 -7.18 -5.77
CA GLU A 35 -3.87 -8.45 -5.52
C GLU A 35 -2.61 -8.26 -4.66
N LYS A 36 -1.81 -7.23 -4.92
CA LYS A 36 -0.65 -6.88 -4.07
C LYS A 36 -1.09 -6.59 -2.64
N LYS A 37 -2.14 -5.80 -2.45
CA LYS A 37 -2.71 -5.48 -1.14
C LYS A 37 -3.14 -6.75 -0.40
N ARG A 38 -3.90 -7.63 -1.07
CA ARG A 38 -4.34 -8.91 -0.50
C ARG A 38 -3.17 -9.81 -0.09
N LYS A 39 -2.10 -9.88 -0.90
CA LYS A 39 -0.90 -10.67 -0.58
C LYS A 39 -0.18 -10.11 0.65
N ALA A 40 -0.01 -8.79 0.73
CA ALA A 40 0.62 -8.13 1.87
C ALA A 40 -0.19 -8.34 3.17
N GLU A 41 -1.52 -8.17 3.11
CA GLU A 41 -2.41 -8.40 4.25
C GLU A 41 -2.37 -9.86 4.73
N ASN A 42 -2.43 -10.82 3.80
CA ASN A 42 -2.34 -12.23 4.15
C ASN A 42 -0.98 -12.59 4.75
N HIS A 43 0.11 -12.07 4.18
CA HIS A 43 1.45 -12.28 4.72
C HIS A 43 1.55 -11.79 6.17
N HIS A 44 1.05 -10.58 6.45
CA HIS A 44 1.03 -10.04 7.79
C HIS A 44 0.19 -10.91 8.75
N LYS A 45 -0.99 -11.37 8.32
CA LYS A 45 -1.83 -12.29 9.12
C LYS A 45 -1.11 -13.58 9.49
N TYR A 46 -0.39 -14.19 8.56
CA TYR A 46 0.37 -15.42 8.83
C TYR A 46 1.50 -15.19 9.84
N ILE A 47 2.24 -14.08 9.72
CA ILE A 47 3.28 -13.71 10.67
C ILE A 47 2.67 -13.54 12.07
N MET A 48 1.60 -12.75 12.18
CA MET A 48 0.94 -12.48 13.46
C MET A 48 0.43 -13.78 14.11
N GLY A 49 -0.24 -14.64 13.34
CA GLY A 49 -0.71 -15.94 13.82
C GLY A 49 0.42 -16.85 14.31
N GLY A 50 1.52 -16.94 13.55
CA GLY A 50 2.68 -17.75 13.92
C GLY A 50 3.34 -17.28 15.22
N ILE A 51 3.43 -15.96 15.44
CA ILE A 51 3.99 -15.38 16.67
C ILE A 51 3.11 -15.72 17.88
N ILE A 52 1.78 -15.61 17.74
CA ILE A 52 0.85 -15.98 18.82
C ILE A 52 1.01 -17.46 19.18
N VAL A 53 1.03 -18.36 18.21
CA VAL A 53 1.19 -19.81 18.48
C VAL A 53 2.53 -20.13 19.16
N LYS A 54 3.60 -19.41 18.80
CA LYS A 54 4.94 -19.61 19.38
C LYS A 54 5.00 -19.29 20.87
N TYR A 55 4.36 -18.21 21.31
CA TYR A 55 4.43 -17.73 22.70
C TYR A 55 3.18 -18.04 23.53
N PHE A 56 2.09 -18.42 22.87
CA PHE A 56 0.82 -18.80 23.49
C PHE A 56 0.25 -20.08 22.82
N PRO A 57 0.83 -21.26 23.08
CA PRO A 57 0.45 -22.51 22.40
C PRO A 57 -1.00 -22.95 22.67
N ASP A 58 -1.55 -22.55 23.83
CA ASP A 58 -2.95 -22.82 24.19
C ASP A 58 -3.95 -21.93 23.45
N CYS A 59 -3.52 -21.03 22.56
CA CYS A 59 -4.39 -20.11 21.84
C CYS A 59 -5.53 -20.82 21.10
N TYR A 60 -5.31 -22.06 20.62
CA TYR A 60 -6.33 -22.87 19.94
C TYR A 60 -7.50 -23.32 20.83
N ARG A 61 -7.35 -23.23 22.16
CA ARG A 61 -8.42 -23.58 23.11
C ARG A 61 -9.41 -22.45 23.33
N TYR A 62 -9.11 -21.26 22.83
CA TYR A 62 -9.90 -20.06 23.02
C TYR A 62 -10.55 -19.63 21.71
N ASP A 63 -11.83 -19.25 21.78
CA ASP A 63 -12.49 -18.55 20.69
C ASP A 63 -11.90 -17.13 20.52
N GLU A 64 -12.21 -16.48 19.40
CA GLU A 64 -11.71 -15.14 19.07
C GLU A 64 -11.99 -14.12 20.18
N GLY A 65 -13.17 -14.17 20.80
CA GLY A 65 -13.54 -13.24 21.87
C GLY A 65 -12.66 -13.39 23.11
N LYS A 66 -12.43 -14.63 23.55
CA LYS A 66 -11.54 -14.93 24.68
C LYS A 66 -10.09 -14.58 24.37
N LEU A 67 -9.61 -14.91 23.16
CA LEU A 67 -8.26 -14.57 22.74
C LEU A 67 -8.05 -13.04 22.71
N ASN A 68 -9.01 -12.30 22.16
CA ASN A 68 -8.98 -10.84 22.16
C ASN A 68 -8.94 -10.26 23.59
N ARG A 69 -9.70 -10.84 24.53
CA ARG A 69 -9.68 -10.40 25.93
C ARG A 69 -8.31 -10.63 26.57
N ILE A 70 -7.70 -11.80 26.36
CA ILE A 70 -6.36 -12.13 26.88
C ILE A 70 -5.32 -11.18 26.31
N LEU A 71 -5.28 -11.00 24.99
CA LEU A 71 -4.31 -10.14 24.33
C LEU A 71 -4.48 -8.66 24.71
N SER A 72 -5.72 -8.19 24.86
CA SER A 72 -5.98 -6.81 25.31
C SER A 72 -5.35 -6.53 26.67
N VAL A 73 -5.52 -7.46 27.62
CA VAL A 73 -4.94 -7.32 28.97
C VAL A 73 -3.41 -7.44 28.91
N ALA A 74 -2.89 -8.47 28.21
CA ALA A 74 -1.45 -8.70 28.11
C ALA A 74 -0.71 -7.49 27.53
N LEU A 75 -1.24 -6.90 26.45
CA LEU A 75 -0.67 -5.71 25.82
C LEU A 75 -0.83 -4.45 26.68
N GLN A 76 -1.84 -4.36 27.54
CA GLN A 76 -2.03 -3.23 28.46
C GLN A 76 -1.15 -3.30 29.71
N THR A 77 -0.48 -4.43 29.97
CA THR A 77 0.43 -4.54 31.11
C THR A 77 1.59 -3.53 31.01
N ARG A 78 1.99 -2.99 32.17
CA ARG A 78 3.08 -2.01 32.26
C ARG A 78 4.39 -2.56 31.67
N GLU A 79 4.69 -3.83 31.93
CA GLU A 79 5.90 -4.50 31.44
C GLU A 79 5.91 -4.57 29.90
N CYS A 80 4.79 -4.98 29.29
CA CYS A 80 4.67 -5.04 27.83
C CYS A 80 4.81 -3.65 27.20
N GLN A 81 4.16 -2.63 27.79
CA GLN A 81 4.28 -1.24 27.31
C GLN A 81 5.70 -0.67 27.42
N GLN A 82 6.44 -1.02 28.48
CA GLN A 82 7.84 -0.61 28.65
C GLN A 82 8.73 -1.25 27.57
N ILE A 83 8.57 -2.55 27.32
CA ILE A 83 9.31 -3.26 26.27
C ILE A 83 8.99 -2.65 24.89
N ILE A 84 7.71 -2.42 24.58
CA ILE A 84 7.29 -1.78 23.34
C ILE A 84 7.94 -0.40 23.18
N SER A 85 7.97 0.39 24.26
CA SER A 85 8.58 1.73 24.25
C SER A 85 10.09 1.68 24.01
N LYS A 86 10.78 0.72 24.63
CA LYS A 86 12.22 0.50 24.43
C LYS A 86 12.54 0.11 22.98
N ILE A 87 11.82 -0.86 22.42
CA ILE A 87 11.99 -1.28 21.01
C ILE A 87 11.72 -0.13 20.04
N LYS A 88 10.70 0.70 20.30
CA LYS A 88 10.40 1.89 19.50
C LYS A 88 11.52 2.93 19.55
N ALA A 89 12.19 3.07 20.69
CA ALA A 89 13.34 3.98 20.84
C ALA A 89 14.56 3.43 20.08
N GLU A 90 14.89 2.15 20.26
CA GLU A 90 16.00 1.47 19.57
C GLU A 90 15.87 1.55 18.04
N SER A 91 14.64 1.39 17.53
CA SER A 91 14.36 1.46 16.08
C SER A 91 14.59 2.86 15.48
N ARG A 92 14.55 3.93 16.31
CA ARG A 92 14.81 5.31 15.87
C ARG A 92 16.30 5.63 15.83
N GLU A 93 17.11 4.99 16.67
CA GLU A 93 18.55 5.20 16.72
C GLU A 93 19.28 4.56 15.52
N THR A 94 18.65 3.59 14.83
CA THR A 94 19.24 2.89 13.68
C THR A 94 18.89 3.50 12.32
N THR A 95 18.26 4.67 12.25
CA THR A 95 18.05 5.39 10.97
C THR A 95 19.04 6.55 10.86
N PRO A 96 20.06 6.48 9.98
CA PRO A 96 20.80 7.67 9.59
C PRO A 96 19.84 8.68 8.95
N PRO A 97 19.99 9.98 9.21
CA PRO A 97 19.20 11.00 8.52
C PRO A 97 19.60 10.98 7.03
N GLN A 98 18.82 10.29 6.20
CA GLN A 98 18.92 10.46 4.75
C GLN A 98 18.42 11.86 4.39
N SER A 99 19.40 12.77 4.32
CA SER A 99 19.54 13.80 3.29
C SER A 99 18.25 14.38 2.72
N THR A 100 17.85 15.53 3.26
CA THR A 100 17.11 16.55 2.51
C THR A 100 17.97 16.95 1.31
N LEU A 101 17.60 16.48 0.12
CA LEU A 101 18.08 17.06 -1.13
C LEU A 101 17.33 18.40 -1.34
N PRO A 102 17.99 19.55 -1.52
CA PRO A 102 17.32 20.74 -2.01
C PRO A 102 16.93 20.50 -3.47
N ASN A 103 15.63 20.53 -3.73
CA ASN A 103 15.06 20.36 -5.06
C ASN A 103 15.50 21.54 -5.95
N ALA A 104 15.96 21.21 -7.15
CA ALA A 104 16.45 22.14 -8.15
C ALA A 104 15.35 23.13 -8.60
N GLU A 105 15.65 24.42 -8.55
CA GLU A 105 14.97 25.43 -9.36
C GLU A 105 15.54 25.32 -10.78
N ASN A 106 14.71 24.81 -11.69
CA ASN A 106 14.99 24.72 -13.12
C ASN A 106 14.08 25.73 -13.80
N GLU A 107 14.58 26.96 -14.02
CA GLU A 107 13.98 27.89 -14.98
C GLU A 107 14.87 27.90 -16.23
N SER A 108 14.53 27.02 -17.16
CA SER A 108 15.01 27.06 -18.54
C SER A 108 13.86 27.57 -19.39
N GLU A 109 13.75 28.89 -19.49
CA GLU A 109 13.00 29.53 -20.57
C GLU A 109 14.01 30.00 -21.63
N GLY A 110 14.22 29.14 -22.61
CA GLY A 110 14.84 29.53 -23.88
C GLY A 110 13.86 30.37 -24.69
N GLY A 111 14.15 31.65 -24.83
CA GLY A 111 13.51 32.53 -25.80
C GLY A 111 14.07 32.28 -27.20
N THR A 112 13.20 31.89 -28.12
CA THR A 112 13.45 31.92 -29.57
C THR A 112 12.98 33.26 -30.12
N GLU A 113 13.90 34.05 -30.64
CA GLU A 113 13.69 35.00 -31.75
C GLU A 113 14.93 34.96 -32.66
#